data_AF-A0PAF8-F1
#
_entry.id   AF-A0PAF8-F1
#
_cell.length_a   1.000
_cell.length_b   1.000
_cell.length_c   1.000
_cell.angle_alpha   90.00
_cell.angle_beta   90.00
_cell.angle_gamma   90.00
#
_symmetry.space_group_name_H-M   'P 1'
#
loop_
_entity.id
_entity.type
_entity.pdbx_description
1 polymer ?
#
loop_
_entity_poly.entity_id
_entity_poly.type
_entity_poly.pdbx_seq_one_letter_code
_entity_poly.pdbx_strand_id
1 'polypeptide(L)'
;RQVGVVGKFVEFFGPGVAQLSIADRATIANMCPEYGATAAFFPVDEVSIRYLIQTGRDEEKVKHIKKYLEAVGMFRDFNRSSQDPDFTQVVELDLHTVVPCCSGPKRPQDKVAVSDMKTDFETCLGAKQGFKGFQIAPKHHSDRVKFVYEGSDFEITHGSVVIAAITSCTNTSNPSVMLGAGLLAKKAVNAGLTVKPYIKTSLSPGSGVVTYYLRESGVMPYLSQLGFEVVGYGCMTCIGNSGPLPEPVV
;
A
#
# COMPACT_ATOMS: atom_id res chain seq x y z
N ARG A 1 11.42 -0.02 -12.50
CA ARG A 1 12.25 -1.20 -12.85
C ARG A 1 12.64 -1.25 -14.34
N GLN A 2 11.70 -1.14 -15.30
CA GLN A 2 11.99 -1.22 -16.74
C GLN A 2 13.07 -0.24 -17.22
N VAL A 3 13.05 1.00 -16.70
CA VAL A 3 14.05 2.04 -16.99
C VAL A 3 15.49 1.66 -16.53
N GLY A 4 15.64 0.78 -15.54
CA GLY A 4 16.96 0.37 -15.04
C GLY A 4 17.69 1.46 -14.25
N VAL A 5 17.29 1.66 -12.98
CA VAL A 5 17.82 2.72 -12.10
C VAL A 5 18.76 2.21 -11.00
N VAL A 6 19.34 1.02 -11.18
CA VAL A 6 20.27 0.42 -10.20
C VAL A 6 21.51 1.30 -10.02
N GLY A 7 21.84 1.61 -8.76
CA GLY A 7 22.98 2.46 -8.40
C GLY A 7 22.78 3.95 -8.68
N LYS A 8 21.55 4.40 -8.95
CA LYS A 8 21.22 5.79 -9.29
C LYS A 8 20.24 6.38 -8.27
N PHE A 9 20.18 7.70 -8.22
CA PHE A 9 19.09 8.42 -7.55
C PHE A 9 17.93 8.60 -8.54
N VAL A 10 16.72 8.53 -8.00
CA VAL A 10 15.50 8.97 -8.66
C VAL A 10 15.01 10.19 -7.89
N GLU A 11 14.93 11.34 -8.55
CA GLU A 11 14.36 12.56 -7.97
C GLU A 11 13.07 12.92 -8.71
N PHE A 12 12.02 13.20 -7.94
CA PHE A 12 10.70 13.51 -8.48
C PHE A 12 10.50 15.01 -8.64
N PHE A 13 9.90 15.42 -9.75
CA PHE A 13 9.57 16.82 -10.04
C PHE A 13 8.30 16.91 -10.91
N GLY A 14 7.89 18.14 -11.25
CA GLY A 14 6.72 18.43 -12.08
C GLY A 14 5.44 18.73 -11.28
N PRO A 15 4.41 19.29 -11.96
CA PRO A 15 3.23 19.87 -11.30
C PRO A 15 2.38 18.84 -10.55
N GLY A 16 2.42 17.56 -10.95
CA GLY A 16 1.70 16.49 -10.26
C GLY A 16 2.18 16.27 -8.82
N VAL A 17 3.43 16.59 -8.49
CA VAL A 17 4.02 16.35 -7.15
C VAL A 17 3.36 17.23 -6.08
N ALA A 18 2.90 18.43 -6.44
CA ALA A 18 2.24 19.34 -5.51
C ALA A 18 0.87 18.82 -5.02
N GLN A 19 0.26 17.88 -5.76
CA GLN A 19 -1.01 17.24 -5.40
C GLN A 19 -0.83 16.07 -4.42
N LEU A 20 0.39 15.52 -4.34
CA LEU A 20 0.72 14.39 -3.47
C LEU A 20 1.00 14.87 -2.05
N SER A 21 0.31 14.28 -1.06
CA SER A 21 0.63 14.50 0.35
C SER A 21 2.01 13.92 0.69
N ILE A 22 2.58 14.29 1.85
CA ILE A 22 3.83 13.66 2.31
C ILE A 22 3.70 12.15 2.48
N ALA A 23 2.52 11.67 2.90
CA ALA A 23 2.29 10.25 3.01
C ALA A 23 2.31 9.54 1.65
N ASP A 24 1.74 10.14 0.61
CA ASP A 24 1.77 9.59 -0.75
C ASP A 24 3.20 9.54 -1.30
N ARG A 25 3.97 10.62 -1.10
CA ARG A 25 5.39 10.70 -1.46
C ARG A 25 6.22 9.65 -0.72
N ALA A 26 5.95 9.46 0.58
CA ALA A 26 6.61 8.46 1.40
C ALA A 26 6.27 7.03 0.94
N THR A 27 5.02 6.75 0.52
CA THR A 27 4.63 5.46 -0.07
C THR A 27 5.45 5.17 -1.34
N ILE A 28 5.60 6.15 -2.23
CA ILE A 28 6.40 6.01 -3.45
C ILE A 28 7.88 5.78 -3.12
N ALA A 29 8.44 6.63 -2.25
CA ALA A 29 9.85 6.59 -1.89
C ALA A 29 10.22 5.33 -1.09
N ASN A 30 9.29 4.78 -0.30
CA ASN A 30 9.48 3.56 0.46
C ASN A 30 9.81 2.36 -0.44
N MET A 31 9.19 2.29 -1.63
CA MET A 31 9.40 1.20 -2.59
C MET A 31 10.68 1.32 -3.42
N CYS A 32 11.60 2.23 -3.04
CA CYS A 32 12.87 2.47 -3.73
C CYS A 32 13.69 1.21 -4.01
N PRO A 33 13.90 0.31 -3.04
CA PRO A 33 14.62 -0.93 -3.27
C PRO A 33 13.93 -1.84 -4.30
N GLU A 34 12.60 -1.88 -4.35
CA GLU A 34 11.83 -2.75 -5.24
C GLU A 34 12.00 -2.41 -6.72
N TYR A 35 12.22 -1.13 -7.04
CA TYR A 35 12.57 -0.71 -8.41
C TYR A 35 14.07 -0.48 -8.63
N GLY A 36 14.89 -0.62 -7.60
CA GLY A 36 16.34 -0.76 -7.65
C GLY A 36 17.15 0.52 -7.43
N ALA A 37 16.52 1.67 -7.17
CA ALA A 37 17.25 2.91 -6.98
C ALA A 37 17.95 2.96 -5.60
N THR A 38 18.98 3.79 -5.48
CA THR A 38 19.67 4.06 -4.21
C THR A 38 18.87 5.03 -3.34
N ALA A 39 18.23 6.02 -3.96
CA ALA A 39 17.35 6.97 -3.28
C ALA A 39 16.18 7.35 -4.20
N ALA A 40 15.06 7.70 -3.57
CA ALA A 40 13.83 8.15 -4.19
C ALA A 40 13.41 9.47 -3.54
N PHE A 41 13.86 10.57 -4.12
CA PHE A 41 13.92 11.85 -3.45
C PHE A 41 12.79 12.78 -3.88
N PHE A 42 12.09 13.33 -2.89
CA PHE A 42 11.16 14.43 -3.06
C PHE A 42 11.75 15.63 -2.30
N PRO A 43 12.24 16.67 -3.00
CA PRO A 43 12.70 17.90 -2.35
C PRO A 43 11.65 18.52 -1.43
N VAL A 44 12.12 19.22 -0.39
CA VAL A 44 11.24 19.87 0.60
C VAL A 44 10.52 21.06 -0.04
N ASP A 45 9.21 21.09 0.07
CA ASP A 45 8.31 22.13 -0.44
C ASP A 45 7.30 22.58 0.64
N GLU A 46 6.33 23.41 0.26
CA GLU A 46 5.30 23.87 1.20
C GLU A 46 4.43 22.72 1.75
N VAL A 47 4.17 21.66 0.98
CA VAL A 47 3.45 20.46 1.47
C VAL A 47 4.23 19.80 2.61
N SER A 48 5.55 19.75 2.48
CA SER A 48 6.45 19.21 3.50
C SER A 48 6.40 20.03 4.79
N ILE A 49 6.43 21.37 4.68
CA ILE A 49 6.31 22.28 5.82
C ILE A 49 4.96 22.10 6.53
N ARG A 50 3.85 22.02 5.79
CA ARG A 50 2.52 21.76 6.37
C ARG A 50 2.46 20.44 7.13
N TYR A 51 3.09 19.39 6.62
CA TYR A 51 3.15 18.10 7.32
C TYR A 51 3.95 18.16 8.64
N LEU A 52 5.04 18.93 8.68
CA LEU A 52 5.78 19.14 9.94
C LEU A 52 4.89 19.81 11.00
N ILE A 53 4.12 20.82 10.61
CA ILE A 53 3.14 21.49 11.50
C ILE A 53 2.06 20.49 11.93
N GLN A 54 1.46 19.76 10.98
CA GLN A 54 0.41 18.77 11.23
C GLN A 54 0.85 17.67 12.21
N THR A 55 2.13 17.28 12.17
CA THR A 55 2.71 16.26 13.06
C THR A 55 3.24 16.86 14.37
N GLY A 56 2.86 18.08 14.71
CA GLY A 56 3.14 18.73 15.98
C GLY A 56 4.61 19.12 16.17
N ARG A 57 5.36 19.37 15.08
CA ARG A 57 6.70 19.96 15.21
C ARG A 57 6.57 21.40 15.70
N ASP A 58 7.50 21.77 16.57
CA ASP A 58 7.59 23.12 17.17
C ASP A 58 7.60 24.22 16.09
N GLU A 59 6.82 25.27 16.31
CA GLU A 59 6.61 26.32 15.30
C GLU A 59 7.87 27.12 15.00
N GLU A 60 8.66 27.46 16.03
CA GLU A 60 9.95 28.14 15.84
C GLU A 60 10.91 27.26 15.04
N LYS A 61 10.85 25.94 15.27
CA LYS A 61 11.60 24.98 14.46
C LYS A 61 11.19 24.96 13.01
N VAL A 62 9.90 24.89 12.73
CA VAL A 62 9.39 24.89 11.36
C VAL A 62 9.76 26.17 10.63
N LYS A 63 9.66 27.33 11.29
CA LYS A 63 10.09 28.63 10.73
C LYS A 63 11.56 28.61 10.32
N HIS A 64 12.45 28.14 11.19
CA HIS A 64 13.88 28.10 10.86
C HIS A 64 14.20 27.08 9.77
N ILE A 65 13.49 25.94 9.70
CA ILE A 65 13.68 24.93 8.66
C ILE A 65 13.38 25.54 7.28
N LYS A 66 12.22 26.17 7.13
CA LYS A 66 11.83 26.81 5.86
C LYS A 66 12.82 27.92 5.49
N LYS A 67 13.09 28.84 6.42
CA LYS A 67 14.01 29.97 6.18
C LYS A 67 15.41 29.50 5.78
N TYR A 68 15.92 28.45 6.43
CA TYR A 68 17.22 27.86 6.08
C TYR A 68 17.20 27.28 4.67
N LEU A 69 16.20 26.45 4.35
CA LEU A 69 16.09 25.82 3.04
C LEU A 69 15.95 26.84 1.91
N GLU A 70 15.19 27.92 2.13
CA GLU A 70 15.09 29.04 1.19
C GLU A 70 16.45 29.75 1.02
N ALA A 71 17.13 30.06 2.12
CA ALA A 71 18.42 30.76 2.10
C ALA A 71 19.53 29.97 1.39
N VAL A 72 19.53 28.64 1.52
CA VAL A 72 20.53 27.75 0.90
C VAL A 72 20.09 27.23 -0.49
N GLY A 73 18.91 27.62 -0.97
CA GLY A 73 18.40 27.20 -2.29
C GLY A 73 17.95 25.73 -2.37
N MET A 74 17.53 25.14 -1.26
CA MET A 74 17.02 23.75 -1.16
C MET A 74 15.52 23.67 -0.85
N PHE A 75 14.80 24.79 -0.94
CA PHE A 75 13.34 24.83 -0.82
C PHE A 75 12.68 24.84 -2.21
N ARG A 76 11.81 23.87 -2.47
CA ARG A 76 11.29 23.56 -3.80
C ARG A 76 9.90 24.13 -4.04
N ASP A 77 9.71 24.67 -5.23
CA ASP A 77 8.40 24.95 -5.82
C ASP A 77 8.16 24.05 -7.04
N PHE A 78 7.44 22.93 -6.85
CA PHE A 78 7.17 21.95 -7.92
C PHE A 78 6.28 22.50 -9.06
N ASN A 79 5.63 23.65 -8.87
CA ASN A 79 4.85 24.30 -9.92
C ASN A 79 5.70 25.26 -10.77
N ARG A 80 6.98 25.44 -10.41
CA ARG A 80 7.91 26.32 -11.10
C ARG A 80 8.98 25.52 -11.83
N SER A 81 8.73 25.25 -13.10
CA SER A 81 9.65 24.49 -13.96
C SER A 81 11.02 25.15 -14.13
N SER A 82 11.12 26.48 -13.95
CA SER A 82 12.41 27.17 -13.98
C SER A 82 13.35 26.81 -12.82
N GLN A 83 12.88 26.05 -11.82
CA GLN A 83 13.70 25.49 -10.74
C GLN A 83 14.00 24.00 -10.95
N ASP A 84 13.54 23.40 -12.05
CA ASP A 84 13.81 21.98 -12.35
C ASP A 84 15.31 21.76 -12.56
N PRO A 85 15.95 20.80 -11.85
CA PRO A 85 17.34 20.47 -12.08
C PRO A 85 17.61 19.89 -13.48
N ASP A 86 18.85 20.01 -13.94
CA ASP A 86 19.33 19.31 -15.14
C ASP A 86 19.61 17.83 -14.82
N PHE A 87 18.59 16.98 -14.97
CA PHE A 87 18.71 15.54 -14.72
C PHE A 87 19.45 14.81 -15.85
N THR A 88 20.09 13.68 -15.52
CA THR A 88 20.75 12.81 -16.51
C THR A 88 19.77 12.27 -17.56
N GLN A 89 18.54 11.94 -17.12
CA GLN A 89 17.44 11.49 -17.96
C GLN A 89 16.14 11.83 -17.24
N VAL A 90 15.14 12.28 -17.99
CA VAL A 90 13.77 12.47 -17.50
C VAL A 90 12.90 11.32 -17.98
N VAL A 91 12.06 10.80 -17.07
CA VAL A 91 10.99 9.85 -17.37
C VAL A 91 9.70 10.42 -16.80
N GLU A 92 8.61 10.29 -17.56
CA GLU A 92 7.33 10.90 -17.22
C GLU A 92 6.29 9.86 -16.82
N LEU A 93 5.37 10.26 -15.95
CA LEU A 93 4.16 9.53 -15.60
C LEU A 93 3.01 10.52 -15.51
N ASP A 94 2.08 10.45 -16.46
CA ASP A 94 0.79 11.13 -16.32
C ASP A 94 -0.09 10.34 -15.33
N LEU A 95 -0.43 10.98 -14.20
CA LEU A 95 -1.22 10.36 -13.14
C LEU A 95 -2.62 9.94 -13.60
N HIS A 96 -3.17 10.51 -14.68
CA HIS A 96 -4.46 10.08 -15.24
C HIS A 96 -4.41 8.66 -15.81
N THR A 97 -3.21 8.16 -16.15
CA THR A 97 -3.02 6.79 -16.65
C THR A 97 -3.00 5.75 -15.53
N VAL A 98 -2.97 6.20 -14.26
CA VAL A 98 -2.99 5.30 -13.09
C VAL A 98 -4.40 4.73 -12.92
N VAL A 99 -4.47 3.40 -12.91
CA VAL A 99 -5.70 2.64 -12.63
C VAL A 99 -5.54 1.91 -11.30
N PRO A 100 -6.64 1.62 -10.57
CA PRO A 100 -6.59 0.71 -9.42
C PRO A 100 -5.93 -0.61 -9.82
N CYS A 101 -4.89 -1.02 -9.09
CA CYS A 101 -4.10 -2.19 -9.43
C CYS A 101 -3.62 -2.93 -8.18
N CYS A 102 -3.28 -4.20 -8.36
CA CYS A 102 -2.50 -5.02 -7.43
C CYS A 102 -1.17 -5.41 -8.09
N SER A 103 -0.26 -6.02 -7.33
CA SER A 103 0.99 -6.57 -7.87
C SER A 103 1.12 -8.02 -7.45
N GLY A 104 1.40 -8.91 -8.39
CA GLY A 104 1.53 -10.34 -8.10
C GLY A 104 1.42 -11.29 -9.29
N PRO A 105 1.35 -12.60 -9.02
CA PRO A 105 1.23 -13.21 -7.69
C PRO A 105 2.56 -13.38 -6.94
N LYS A 106 3.71 -13.16 -7.57
CA LYS A 106 5.03 -13.55 -7.01
C LYS A 106 6.08 -12.45 -6.94
N ARG A 107 5.89 -11.27 -7.56
CA ARG A 107 6.87 -10.17 -7.51
C ARG A 107 6.21 -8.78 -7.42
N PRO A 108 6.87 -7.78 -6.81
CA PRO A 108 6.30 -6.44 -6.60
C PRO A 108 6.03 -5.64 -7.89
N GLN A 109 6.83 -5.81 -8.92
CA GLN A 109 6.66 -5.08 -10.19
C GLN A 109 5.64 -5.73 -11.14
N ASP A 110 5.08 -6.88 -10.80
CA ASP A 110 4.12 -7.60 -11.65
C ASP A 110 2.73 -6.96 -11.49
N LYS A 111 2.58 -5.72 -11.97
CA LYS A 111 1.35 -4.93 -11.89
C LYS A 111 0.21 -5.61 -12.67
N VAL A 112 -0.95 -5.73 -12.04
CA VAL A 112 -2.19 -6.25 -12.61
C VAL A 112 -3.31 -5.25 -12.29
N ALA A 113 -4.02 -4.74 -13.29
CA ALA A 113 -5.17 -3.87 -13.04
C ALA A 113 -6.24 -4.63 -12.23
N VAL A 114 -6.94 -3.95 -11.33
CA VAL A 114 -8.02 -4.59 -10.53
C VAL A 114 -9.09 -5.20 -11.44
N SER A 115 -9.38 -4.55 -12.58
CA SER A 115 -10.30 -5.05 -13.61
C SER A 115 -9.87 -6.39 -14.20
N ASP A 116 -8.55 -6.67 -14.21
CA ASP A 116 -7.96 -7.80 -14.93
C ASP A 116 -7.54 -8.92 -13.96
N MET A 117 -7.63 -8.71 -12.64
CA MET A 117 -7.13 -9.65 -11.64
C MET A 117 -7.70 -11.06 -11.81
N LYS A 118 -8.99 -11.20 -12.11
CA LYS A 118 -9.62 -12.51 -12.31
C LYS A 118 -8.99 -13.21 -13.52
N THR A 119 -8.95 -12.54 -14.67
CA THR A 119 -8.41 -13.07 -15.93
C THR A 119 -6.92 -13.42 -15.80
N ASP A 120 -6.14 -12.54 -15.17
CA ASP A 120 -4.72 -12.74 -14.94
C ASP A 120 -4.47 -13.94 -14.01
N PHE A 121 -5.24 -14.09 -12.93
CA PHE A 121 -5.11 -15.23 -12.02
C PHE A 121 -5.50 -16.56 -12.70
N GLU A 122 -6.63 -16.60 -13.42
CA GLU A 122 -7.06 -17.79 -14.18
C GLU A 122 -6.00 -18.20 -15.23
N THR A 123 -5.39 -17.22 -15.90
CA THR A 123 -4.26 -17.46 -16.82
C THR A 123 -3.05 -18.03 -16.07
N CYS A 124 -2.73 -17.50 -14.89
CA CYS A 124 -1.65 -17.99 -14.04
C CYS A 124 -1.86 -19.44 -13.58
N LEU A 125 -3.10 -19.93 -13.42
CA LEU A 125 -3.36 -21.33 -13.01
C LEU A 125 -2.71 -22.32 -13.98
N GLY A 126 -2.95 -22.17 -15.28
CA GLY A 126 -2.46 -23.10 -16.31
C GLY A 126 -1.04 -22.82 -16.83
N ALA A 127 -0.54 -21.59 -16.67
CA ALA A 127 0.77 -21.21 -17.17
C ALA A 127 1.91 -22.01 -16.53
N LYS A 128 2.99 -22.25 -17.30
CA LYS A 128 4.21 -22.94 -16.84
C LYS A 128 4.73 -22.33 -15.54
N GLN A 129 5.23 -23.17 -14.64
CA GLN A 129 5.72 -22.73 -13.33
C GLN A 129 6.73 -21.59 -13.48
N GLY A 130 6.43 -20.45 -12.88
CA GLY A 130 7.22 -19.23 -12.98
C GLY A 130 6.56 -18.09 -12.19
N PHE A 131 6.97 -16.84 -12.44
CA PHE A 131 6.41 -15.69 -11.73
C PHE A 131 4.91 -15.46 -12.00
N LYS A 132 4.45 -15.83 -13.20
CA LYS A 132 3.06 -15.73 -13.66
C LYS A 132 2.46 -17.10 -14.01
N GLY A 133 2.85 -18.14 -13.27
CA GLY A 133 2.38 -19.50 -13.54
C GLY A 133 2.47 -20.45 -12.35
N PHE A 134 1.40 -21.21 -12.14
CA PHE A 134 1.25 -22.22 -11.10
C PHE A 134 1.33 -23.65 -11.65
N GLN A 135 1.22 -23.85 -12.96
CA GLN A 135 1.32 -25.15 -13.64
C GLN A 135 0.29 -26.18 -13.14
N ILE A 136 -0.94 -25.74 -12.90
CA ILE A 136 -2.07 -26.58 -12.54
C ILE A 136 -2.72 -27.09 -13.83
N ALA A 137 -2.91 -28.40 -13.96
CA ALA A 137 -3.54 -28.96 -15.15
C ALA A 137 -4.98 -28.39 -15.30
N PRO A 138 -5.46 -28.08 -16.53
CA PRO A 138 -6.75 -27.42 -16.73
C PRO A 138 -7.95 -28.08 -16.05
N LYS A 139 -7.95 -29.42 -15.97
CA LYS A 139 -9.00 -30.18 -15.27
C LYS A 139 -9.13 -29.85 -13.77
N HIS A 140 -8.09 -29.31 -13.15
CA HIS A 140 -8.05 -28.95 -11.73
C HIS A 140 -8.34 -27.47 -11.46
N HIS A 141 -8.53 -26.63 -12.49
CA HIS A 141 -8.75 -25.18 -12.30
C HIS A 141 -10.02 -24.85 -11.52
N SER A 142 -10.99 -25.78 -11.51
CA SER A 142 -12.27 -25.65 -10.81
C SER A 142 -12.36 -26.51 -9.55
N ASP A 143 -11.22 -27.01 -9.06
CA ASP A 143 -11.15 -27.81 -7.84
C ASP A 143 -11.66 -27.00 -6.64
N ARG A 144 -12.36 -27.72 -5.77
CA ARG A 144 -12.99 -27.18 -4.57
C ARG A 144 -12.90 -28.19 -3.44
N VAL A 145 -12.58 -27.73 -2.25
CA VAL A 145 -12.43 -28.58 -1.07
C VAL A 145 -13.32 -28.04 0.04
N LYS A 146 -14.13 -28.92 0.64
CA LYS A 146 -14.97 -28.59 1.78
C LYS A 146 -14.20 -28.80 3.08
N PHE A 147 -14.42 -27.94 4.05
CA PHE A 147 -13.84 -28.04 5.39
C PHE A 147 -14.81 -27.47 6.43
N VAL A 148 -14.63 -27.88 7.68
CA VAL A 148 -15.42 -27.37 8.81
C VAL A 148 -14.57 -26.39 9.60
N TYR A 149 -15.10 -25.21 9.87
CA TYR A 149 -14.48 -24.21 10.75
C TYR A 149 -15.52 -23.69 11.74
N GLU A 150 -15.22 -23.78 13.03
CA GLU A 150 -16.13 -23.36 14.12
C GLU A 150 -17.56 -23.95 13.98
N GLY A 151 -17.65 -25.22 13.57
CA GLY A 151 -18.92 -25.94 13.43
C GLY A 151 -19.74 -25.58 12.18
N SER A 152 -19.20 -24.76 11.27
CA SER A 152 -19.82 -24.40 10.00
C SER A 152 -19.05 -24.98 8.81
N ASP A 153 -19.78 -25.45 7.79
CA ASP A 153 -19.19 -25.92 6.53
C ASP A 153 -18.79 -24.75 5.64
N PHE A 154 -17.56 -24.80 5.13
CA PHE A 154 -17.02 -23.87 4.15
C PHE A 154 -16.43 -24.60 2.95
N GLU A 155 -16.21 -23.86 1.86
CA GLU A 155 -15.54 -24.34 0.66
C GLU A 155 -14.38 -23.40 0.33
N ILE A 156 -13.23 -24.00 0.01
CA ILE A 156 -12.06 -23.30 -0.55
C ILE A 156 -11.87 -23.72 -2.01
N THR A 157 -11.53 -22.74 -2.84
CA THR A 157 -11.22 -22.91 -4.27
C THR A 157 -9.93 -22.18 -4.61
N HIS A 158 -9.39 -22.43 -5.81
CA HIS A 158 -8.30 -21.60 -6.32
C HIS A 158 -8.69 -20.12 -6.36
N GLY A 159 -7.84 -19.27 -5.79
CA GLY A 159 -8.08 -17.82 -5.68
C GLY A 159 -8.82 -17.40 -4.41
N SER A 160 -9.20 -18.35 -3.54
CA SER A 160 -9.75 -18.03 -2.22
C SER A 160 -8.73 -17.26 -1.37
N VAL A 161 -9.17 -16.14 -0.79
CA VAL A 161 -8.37 -15.36 0.15
C VAL A 161 -8.38 -16.04 1.51
N VAL A 162 -7.19 -16.40 2.02
CA VAL A 162 -7.01 -16.99 3.35
C VAL A 162 -6.27 -16.07 4.32
N ILE A 163 -5.53 -15.08 3.80
CA ILE A 163 -4.90 -14.00 4.57
C ILE A 163 -5.30 -12.67 3.96
N ALA A 164 -5.78 -11.75 4.78
CA ALA A 164 -6.07 -10.37 4.39
C ALA A 164 -5.50 -9.42 5.46
N ALA A 165 -4.31 -8.88 5.22
CA ALA A 165 -3.60 -8.07 6.21
C ALA A 165 -3.47 -6.62 5.77
N ILE A 166 -3.97 -5.69 6.59
CA ILE A 166 -3.61 -4.27 6.49
C ILE A 166 -2.32 -4.09 7.29
N THR A 167 -1.19 -4.05 6.60
CA THR A 167 0.16 -4.10 7.18
C THR A 167 1.11 -3.16 6.44
N SER A 168 2.38 -3.17 6.83
CA SER A 168 3.48 -2.37 6.30
C SER A 168 3.44 -0.87 6.63
N CYS A 169 4.62 -0.31 6.94
CA CYS A 169 4.82 1.14 7.05
C CYS A 169 4.55 1.85 5.72
N THR A 170 4.68 1.16 4.57
CA THR A 170 4.42 1.69 3.22
C THR A 170 3.04 2.34 3.10
N ASN A 171 2.01 1.74 3.71
CA ASN A 171 0.63 2.19 3.61
C ASN A 171 0.04 2.63 4.96
N THR A 172 0.44 2.03 6.08
CA THR A 172 -0.14 2.39 7.39
C THR A 172 0.29 3.78 7.86
N SER A 173 1.36 4.34 7.29
CA SER A 173 1.75 5.75 7.51
C SER A 173 0.86 6.75 6.76
N ASN A 174 -0.04 6.28 5.89
CA ASN A 174 -0.86 7.12 5.02
C ASN A 174 -2.32 7.16 5.49
N PRO A 175 -2.77 8.27 6.12
CA PRO A 175 -4.14 8.41 6.60
C PRO A 175 -5.18 8.29 5.49
N SER A 176 -4.86 8.65 4.24
CA SER A 176 -5.81 8.59 3.11
C SER A 176 -6.30 7.16 2.88
N VAL A 177 -5.39 6.19 2.81
CA VAL A 177 -5.75 4.78 2.58
C VAL A 177 -6.29 4.10 3.84
N MET A 178 -5.80 4.51 5.02
CA MET A 178 -6.26 3.94 6.30
C MET A 178 -7.69 4.37 6.65
N LEU A 179 -7.99 5.68 6.53
CA LEU A 179 -9.36 6.18 6.67
C LEU A 179 -10.24 5.69 5.52
N GLY A 180 -9.70 5.61 4.29
CA GLY A 180 -10.39 5.00 3.15
C GLY A 180 -10.85 3.57 3.45
N ALA A 181 -9.97 2.74 4.03
CA ALA A 181 -10.31 1.37 4.46
C ALA A 181 -11.37 1.36 5.57
N GLY A 182 -11.27 2.24 6.56
CA GLY A 182 -12.27 2.34 7.63
C GLY A 182 -13.65 2.80 7.12
N LEU A 183 -13.68 3.77 6.20
CA LEU A 183 -14.92 4.24 5.58
C LEU A 183 -15.55 3.18 4.68
N LEU A 184 -14.72 2.39 3.98
CA LEU A 184 -15.19 1.22 3.23
C LEU A 184 -15.80 0.18 4.19
N ALA A 185 -15.12 -0.14 5.28
CA ALA A 185 -15.63 -1.07 6.29
C ALA A 185 -16.97 -0.62 6.86
N LYS A 186 -17.10 0.67 7.20
CA LYS A 186 -18.36 1.27 7.65
C LYS A 186 -19.48 1.11 6.62
N LYS A 187 -19.21 1.41 5.35
CA LYS A 187 -20.19 1.23 4.26
C LYS A 187 -20.57 -0.24 4.08
N ALA A 188 -19.60 -1.16 4.12
CA ALA A 188 -19.82 -2.59 3.95
C ALA A 188 -20.69 -3.18 5.07
N VAL A 189 -20.36 -2.87 6.33
CA VAL A 189 -21.14 -3.31 7.50
C VAL A 189 -22.56 -2.77 7.45
N ASN A 190 -22.74 -1.47 7.14
CA ASN A 190 -24.07 -0.88 7.01
C ASN A 190 -24.89 -1.48 5.85
N ALA A 191 -24.21 -2.05 4.85
CA ALA A 191 -24.82 -2.79 3.75
C ALA A 191 -25.07 -4.28 4.08
N GLY A 192 -24.77 -4.73 5.31
CA GLY A 192 -24.97 -6.11 5.75
C GLY A 192 -23.89 -7.10 5.29
N LEU A 193 -22.75 -6.61 4.80
CA LEU A 193 -21.63 -7.47 4.38
C LEU A 193 -20.79 -7.93 5.57
N THR A 194 -20.26 -9.15 5.47
CA THR A 194 -19.35 -9.74 6.46
C THR A 194 -18.14 -10.39 5.78
N VAL A 195 -17.10 -10.66 6.58
CA VAL A 195 -15.94 -11.47 6.17
C VAL A 195 -16.13 -12.89 6.71
N LYS A 196 -15.76 -13.90 5.92
CA LYS A 196 -15.84 -15.30 6.37
C LYS A 196 -14.86 -15.52 7.55
N PRO A 197 -15.27 -16.22 8.61
CA PRO A 197 -14.51 -16.26 9.87
C PRO A 197 -13.19 -17.05 9.79
N TYR A 198 -13.03 -17.94 8.79
CA TYR A 198 -11.77 -18.65 8.57
C TYR A 198 -10.67 -17.78 7.95
N ILE A 199 -11.00 -16.59 7.44
CA ILE A 199 -10.02 -15.70 6.80
C ILE A 199 -9.21 -15.04 7.90
N LYS A 200 -7.88 -15.19 7.83
CA LYS A 200 -6.97 -14.53 8.76
C LYS A 200 -6.84 -13.05 8.41
N THR A 201 -7.74 -12.25 8.95
CA THR A 201 -7.71 -10.79 8.90
C THR A 201 -6.77 -10.22 9.96
N SER A 202 -6.13 -9.10 9.67
CA SER A 202 -5.27 -8.41 10.65
C SER A 202 -5.05 -6.95 10.28
N LEU A 203 -4.99 -6.09 11.29
CA LEU A 203 -4.52 -4.72 11.17
C LEU A 203 -3.23 -4.56 12.00
N SER A 204 -2.13 -4.18 11.35
CA SER A 204 -0.81 -4.02 11.97
C SER A 204 -0.26 -2.62 11.70
N PRO A 205 -0.67 -1.60 12.46
CA PRO A 205 -0.26 -0.23 12.20
C PRO A 205 1.21 0.03 12.51
N GLY A 206 1.85 0.92 11.75
CA GLY A 206 3.23 1.35 12.03
C GLY A 206 3.37 2.26 13.26
N SER A 207 2.28 2.86 13.75
CA SER A 207 2.28 3.68 14.97
C SER A 207 0.90 3.74 15.64
N GLY A 208 0.87 4.15 16.91
CA GLY A 208 -0.38 4.36 17.65
C GLY A 208 -1.27 5.48 17.11
N VAL A 209 -0.71 6.43 16.36
CA VAL A 209 -1.47 7.53 15.73
C VAL A 209 -2.54 6.99 14.77
N VAL A 210 -2.25 5.89 14.08
CA VAL A 210 -3.18 5.21 13.19
C VAL A 210 -4.43 4.75 13.92
N THR A 211 -4.24 3.99 15.00
CA THR A 211 -5.34 3.53 15.84
C THR A 211 -6.11 4.69 16.45
N TYR A 212 -5.41 5.77 16.84
CA TYR A 212 -6.03 6.97 17.39
C TYR A 212 -7.01 7.58 16.39
N TYR A 213 -6.59 7.97 15.18
CA TYR A 213 -7.52 8.60 14.24
C TYR A 213 -8.61 7.65 13.73
N LEU A 214 -8.36 6.33 13.66
CA LEU A 214 -9.40 5.35 13.28
C LEU A 214 -10.50 5.26 14.36
N ARG A 215 -10.14 5.41 15.63
CA ARG A 215 -11.10 5.46 16.74
C ARG A 215 -11.86 6.79 16.76
N GLU A 216 -11.15 7.91 16.69
CA GLU A 216 -11.76 9.25 16.74
C GLU A 216 -12.69 9.53 15.56
N SER A 217 -12.39 9.00 14.37
CA SER A 217 -13.29 9.07 13.21
C SER A 217 -14.49 8.11 13.28
N GLY A 218 -14.54 7.25 14.31
CA GLY A 218 -15.62 6.29 14.50
C GLY A 218 -15.64 5.11 13.52
N VAL A 219 -14.52 4.85 12.81
CA VAL A 219 -14.45 3.75 11.82
C VAL A 219 -13.86 2.46 12.39
N MET A 220 -13.13 2.53 13.51
CA MET A 220 -12.50 1.36 14.12
C MET A 220 -13.48 0.22 14.47
N PRO A 221 -14.68 0.46 15.04
CA PRO A 221 -15.62 -0.62 15.35
C PRO A 221 -16.04 -1.42 14.11
N TYR A 222 -16.16 -0.76 12.96
CA TYR A 222 -16.51 -1.41 11.69
C TYR A 222 -15.36 -2.24 11.11
N LEU A 223 -14.12 -1.79 11.28
CA LEU A 223 -12.94 -2.58 10.95
C LEU A 223 -12.89 -3.85 11.82
N SER A 224 -13.06 -3.71 13.14
CA SER A 224 -13.12 -4.85 14.07
C SER A 224 -14.22 -5.85 13.72
N GLN A 225 -15.42 -5.38 13.36
CA GLN A 225 -16.53 -6.27 12.95
C GLN A 225 -16.20 -7.09 11.68
N LEU A 226 -15.35 -6.57 10.79
CA LEU A 226 -14.84 -7.30 9.62
C LEU A 226 -13.55 -8.09 9.92
N GLY A 227 -13.15 -8.18 11.19
CA GLY A 227 -11.99 -8.92 11.68
C GLY A 227 -10.65 -8.15 11.64
N PHE A 228 -10.66 -6.88 11.24
CA PHE A 228 -9.44 -6.04 11.19
C PHE A 228 -9.16 -5.38 12.54
N GLU A 229 -8.97 -6.20 13.57
CA GLU A 229 -8.50 -5.73 14.87
C GLU A 229 -7.00 -5.43 14.85
N VAL A 230 -6.58 -4.52 15.74
CA VAL A 230 -5.15 -4.22 15.91
C VAL A 230 -4.47 -5.40 16.58
N VAL A 231 -3.67 -6.14 15.81
CA VAL A 231 -2.95 -7.33 16.29
C VAL A 231 -1.52 -7.02 16.77
N GLY A 232 -1.03 -5.81 16.51
CA GLY A 232 0.30 -5.36 16.94
C GLY A 232 0.78 -4.11 16.21
N TYR A 233 1.78 -3.45 16.78
CA TYR A 233 2.45 -2.30 16.17
C TYR A 233 3.85 -2.71 15.70
N GLY A 234 3.99 -3.01 14.42
CA GLY A 234 5.25 -3.51 13.85
C GLY A 234 5.06 -4.13 12.47
N CYS A 235 6.13 -4.72 11.94
CA CYS A 235 6.17 -5.22 10.57
C CYS A 235 5.19 -6.37 10.30
N MET A 236 5.05 -7.33 11.23
CA MET A 236 4.07 -8.43 11.18
C MET A 236 4.08 -9.15 9.81
N THR A 237 2.91 -9.34 9.19
CA THR A 237 2.73 -10.00 7.89
C THR A 237 3.62 -9.43 6.78
N CYS A 238 3.99 -8.14 6.82
CA CYS A 238 4.85 -7.52 5.81
C CYS A 238 6.23 -8.20 5.67
N ILE A 239 6.78 -8.75 6.76
CA ILE A 239 8.08 -9.44 6.75
C ILE A 239 7.92 -10.97 6.81
N GLY A 240 6.71 -11.48 6.57
CA GLY A 240 6.41 -12.90 6.67
C GLY A 240 6.08 -13.39 8.08
N ASN A 241 6.03 -12.51 9.09
CA ASN A 241 5.53 -12.85 10.43
C ASN A 241 4.00 -12.89 10.43
N SER A 242 3.43 -13.75 9.58
CA SER A 242 1.99 -13.90 9.36
C SER A 242 1.33 -14.83 10.37
N GLY A 243 2.09 -15.66 11.10
CA GLY A 243 1.59 -16.69 12.01
C GLY A 243 0.79 -17.81 11.32
N PRO A 244 0.25 -18.78 12.06
CA PRO A 244 -0.43 -19.93 11.48
C PRO A 244 -1.79 -19.57 10.89
N LEU A 245 -2.18 -20.24 9.81
CA LEU A 245 -3.59 -20.34 9.41
C LEU A 245 -4.30 -21.36 10.31
N PRO A 246 -5.65 -21.31 10.42
CA PRO A 246 -6.39 -22.37 11.05
C PRO A 246 -6.11 -23.72 10.40
N GLU A 247 -5.92 -24.78 11.19
CA GLU A 247 -5.61 -26.12 10.70
C GLU A 247 -6.57 -26.61 9.60
N PRO A 248 -7.90 -26.39 9.68
CA PRO A 248 -8.82 -26.82 8.62
C PRO A 248 -8.67 -26.10 7.27
N VAL A 249 -7.91 -25.00 7.22
CA VAL A 249 -7.68 -24.18 6.01
C VAL A 249 -6.39 -24.56 5.29
N VAL A 250 -5.45 -25.21 5.99
CA VAL A 250 -4.10 -25.56 5.49
C VAL A 250 -4.12 -26.77 4.56
#